data_AF-A0A2V7VYJ9-F1
#
_entry.id   AF-A0A2V7VYJ9-F1
#
_cell.length_a   1.000
_cell.length_b   1.000
_cell.length_c   1.000
_cell.angle_alpha   90.00
_cell.angle_beta   90.00
_cell.angle_gamma   90.00
#
_symmetry.space_group_name_H-M   'P 1'
#
loop_
_entity.id
_entity.type
_entity.pdbx_description
1 polymer ?
#
loop_
_entity_poly.entity_id
_entity_poly.type
_entity_poly.pdbx_seq_one_letter_code
_entity_poly.pdbx_strand_id
1 'polypeptide(L)'
;MNRPFAARFAQFADLRSASRRRARNFHAGGFDMKRIIITTMLLLLAAMPALAAGYTKNVAIVIYQGVEILDFAGPAEVFSSASFNGANGNERAFNVYTVSKTKAPIVSQGFIDVTPDYSIADAPKPDIIVLPGGASNNVISDAEWMEWVKTSAEGADNILTVCTGAFIAGKLGYLDGLDVTTFYNAIPGLAEEFPKARVQPGRRFIDNGKIITTAGVSAGIDGSLHLVARTLGRYVADRTAEYMEYAWSPQSYTSSKYAQLNPRLDAHGKRMQEATIANHGGDVDGAVAIYRELIAKDKADAQAWLSLGLTTLAAKRYPDAIAALTQAASAEAIRGRAYYNLACAYALTGEKEKAIEAVGRAIDAGFRSKGNFEGDPDLKSIREDGRFRQLMASL
;
A
#
# COMPACT_ATOMS: atom_id res chain seq x y z
N MET A 1 51.79 -21.28 40.04
CA MET A 1 53.11 -21.77 39.61
C MET A 1 53.55 -20.93 38.41
N ASN A 2 54.41 -19.94 38.67
CA ASN A 2 55.10 -19.15 37.67
C ASN A 2 56.28 -19.96 37.09
N ARG A 3 56.53 -19.89 35.78
CA ARG A 3 57.82 -19.45 35.22
C ARG A 3 57.79 -19.32 33.68
N PRO A 4 58.37 -18.24 33.12
CA PRO A 4 58.48 -18.00 31.68
C PRO A 4 59.82 -18.51 31.12
N PHE A 5 59.93 -18.65 29.80
CA PHE A 5 61.19 -18.94 29.11
C PHE A 5 61.63 -17.71 28.31
N ALA A 6 62.82 -17.22 28.62
CA ALA A 6 63.48 -16.12 27.92
C ALA A 6 64.83 -16.59 27.34
N ALA A 7 65.19 -15.90 26.25
CA ALA A 7 66.53 -15.65 25.72
C ALA A 7 67.27 -16.76 24.94
N ARG A 8 67.68 -16.40 23.71
CA ARG A 8 69.10 -16.22 23.35
C ARG A 8 69.25 -15.46 22.03
N PHE A 9 69.96 -14.33 22.10
CA PHE A 9 70.63 -13.67 20.97
C PHE A 9 72.06 -14.20 20.84
N ALA A 10 72.70 -13.96 19.69
CA ALA A 10 74.09 -13.49 19.68
C ALA A 10 74.25 -12.34 18.68
N GLN A 11 75.04 -11.34 19.11
CA GLN A 11 75.56 -10.21 18.35
C GLN A 11 76.84 -10.62 17.60
N PHE A 12 77.05 -10.11 16.38
CA PHE A 12 78.36 -9.78 15.80
C PHE A 12 78.11 -8.65 14.77
N ALA A 13 78.53 -7.41 15.04
CA ALA A 13 79.85 -6.83 14.77
C ALA A 13 79.89 -6.03 13.43
N ASP A 14 79.83 -4.72 13.62
CA ASP A 14 80.42 -3.59 12.88
C ASP A 14 81.30 -3.88 11.65
N LEU A 15 80.95 -3.31 10.49
CA LEU A 15 81.90 -2.93 9.43
C LEU A 15 81.37 -1.71 8.64
N ARG A 16 81.50 -0.51 9.20
CA ARG A 16 81.62 0.72 8.40
C ARG A 16 83.07 0.93 7.99
N SER A 17 83.43 0.64 6.74
CA SER A 17 84.41 1.42 5.95
C SER A 17 84.82 0.69 4.67
N ALA A 18 84.24 1.10 3.54
CA ALA A 18 84.92 1.00 2.25
C ALA A 18 84.41 2.14 1.36
N SER A 19 85.19 3.21 1.36
CA SER A 19 84.99 4.42 0.60
C SER A 19 85.23 4.19 -0.90
N ARG A 20 84.43 4.90 -1.70
CA ARG A 20 84.81 5.59 -2.94
C ARG A 20 85.66 4.79 -3.96
N ARG A 21 85.03 4.37 -5.07
CA ARG A 21 85.42 4.69 -6.46
C ARG A 21 84.65 3.80 -7.45
N ARG A 22 83.65 4.38 -8.12
CA ARG A 22 83.41 4.25 -9.58
C ARG A 22 82.22 5.13 -9.96
N ALA A 23 82.53 6.39 -10.24
CA ALA A 23 81.71 7.18 -11.14
C ALA A 23 82.10 6.77 -12.56
N ARG A 24 81.14 6.30 -13.36
CA ARG A 24 81.11 6.50 -14.81
C ARG A 24 79.72 6.15 -15.37
N ASN A 25 79.12 7.19 -15.94
CA ASN A 25 78.18 7.19 -17.06
C ASN A 25 76.84 6.46 -16.87
N PHE A 26 75.81 7.22 -16.48
CA PHE A 26 74.48 7.02 -17.05
C PHE A 26 73.95 8.35 -17.57
N HIS A 27 73.63 8.35 -18.87
CA HIS A 27 73.02 9.43 -19.60
C HIS A 27 71.67 9.83 -18.98
N ALA A 28 71.38 11.13 -19.06
CA ALA A 28 70.11 11.72 -18.74
C ALA A 28 68.99 11.17 -19.63
N GLY A 29 68.21 10.22 -19.11
CA GLY A 29 66.83 10.02 -19.52
C GLY A 29 65.98 10.97 -18.70
N GLY A 30 65.37 11.97 -19.35
CA GLY A 30 64.47 12.92 -18.68
C GLY A 30 63.38 12.18 -17.91
N PHE A 31 63.45 12.25 -16.58
CA PHE A 31 62.41 11.76 -15.69
C PHE A 31 61.19 12.67 -15.86
N ASP A 32 60.20 12.22 -16.62
CA ASP A 32 58.97 12.97 -16.84
C ASP A 32 58.11 12.93 -15.57
N MET A 33 58.38 13.90 -14.69
CA MET A 33 57.67 14.11 -13.42
C MET A 33 56.14 14.23 -13.65
N LYS A 34 55.70 14.71 -14.82
CA LYS A 34 54.27 14.81 -15.14
C LYS A 34 53.66 13.43 -15.36
N ARG A 35 54.37 12.50 -16.00
CA ARG A 35 53.90 11.10 -16.13
C ARG A 35 53.78 10.43 -14.77
N ILE A 36 54.75 10.59 -13.87
CA ILE A 36 54.66 10.00 -12.53
C ILE A 36 53.50 10.61 -11.73
N ILE A 37 53.33 11.93 -11.75
CA ILE A 37 52.20 12.59 -11.08
C ILE A 37 50.85 12.13 -11.66
N ILE A 38 50.74 12.00 -12.99
CA ILE A 38 49.52 11.54 -13.66
C ILE A 38 49.23 10.06 -13.34
N THR A 39 50.23 9.18 -13.38
CA THR A 39 50.07 7.76 -13.05
C THR A 39 49.79 7.55 -11.55
N THR A 40 50.35 8.38 -10.67
CA THR A 40 50.08 8.34 -9.22
C THR A 40 48.69 8.90 -8.90
N MET A 41 48.24 9.96 -9.59
CA MET A 41 46.84 10.44 -9.51
C MET A 41 45.84 9.42 -10.06
N LEU A 42 46.15 8.73 -11.16
CA LEU A 42 45.30 7.66 -11.72
C LEU A 42 45.22 6.44 -10.80
N LEU A 43 46.31 6.06 -10.13
CA LEU A 43 46.31 4.99 -9.12
C LEU A 43 45.57 5.41 -7.84
N LEU A 44 45.64 6.68 -7.43
CA LEU A 44 44.83 7.23 -6.32
C LEU A 44 43.34 7.33 -6.68
N LEU A 45 42.98 7.64 -7.93
CA LEU A 45 41.60 7.59 -8.42
C LEU A 45 41.06 6.15 -8.55
N ALA A 46 41.91 5.18 -8.89
CA ALA A 46 41.54 3.76 -8.96
C ALA A 46 41.47 3.06 -7.58
N ALA A 47 42.05 3.69 -6.53
CA ALA A 47 41.99 3.23 -5.14
C ALA A 47 40.97 3.99 -4.29
N MET A 48 40.25 4.97 -4.86
CA MET A 48 38.98 5.39 -4.26
C MET A 48 38.04 4.19 -4.35
N PRO A 49 37.46 3.71 -3.24
CA PRO A 49 36.28 2.87 -3.38
C PRO A 49 35.35 3.68 -4.29
N ALA A 50 34.88 3.07 -5.39
CA ALA A 50 33.74 3.62 -6.12
C ALA A 50 32.76 4.09 -5.05
N LEU A 51 32.36 5.37 -5.06
CA LEU A 51 31.37 5.90 -4.13
C LEU A 51 30.23 4.89 -4.11
N ALA A 52 30.23 4.02 -3.09
CA ALA A 52 29.31 2.92 -3.04
C ALA A 52 27.95 3.59 -2.97
N ALA A 53 26.99 3.14 -3.77
CA ALA A 53 25.61 3.53 -3.55
C ALA A 53 25.34 3.40 -2.04
N GLY A 54 24.83 4.46 -1.42
CA GLY A 54 24.67 4.50 0.03
C GLY A 54 23.92 3.26 0.52
N TYR A 55 24.34 2.69 1.66
CA TYR A 55 23.70 1.50 2.22
C TYR A 55 22.20 1.72 2.47
N THR A 56 21.85 2.93 2.91
CA THR A 56 20.48 3.38 3.18
C THR A 56 19.66 3.53 1.91
N LYS A 57 18.53 2.82 1.81
CA LYS A 57 17.55 3.00 0.73
C LYS A 57 16.45 3.99 1.10
N ASN A 58 16.14 4.91 0.19
CA ASN A 58 15.04 5.86 0.31
C ASN A 58 13.70 5.18 0.00
N VAL A 59 12.73 5.31 0.90
CA VAL A 59 11.36 4.80 0.75
C VAL A 59 10.38 5.97 0.75
N ALA A 60 9.88 6.33 -0.43
CA ALA A 60 8.87 7.36 -0.58
C ALA A 60 7.47 6.77 -0.42
N ILE A 61 6.72 7.25 0.57
CA ILE A 61 5.33 6.92 0.81
C ILE A 61 4.45 8.04 0.22
N VAL A 62 3.76 7.77 -0.89
CA VAL A 62 2.96 8.81 -1.59
C VAL A 62 1.62 9.01 -0.90
N ILE A 63 1.43 10.13 -0.21
CA ILE A 63 0.19 10.45 0.51
C ILE A 63 -0.57 11.60 -0.17
N TYR A 64 -1.89 11.59 -0.05
CA TYR A 64 -2.78 12.54 -0.71
C TYR A 64 -4.10 12.68 0.07
N GLN A 65 -4.90 13.68 -0.28
CA GLN A 65 -6.23 13.87 0.31
C GLN A 65 -7.09 12.61 0.17
N GLY A 66 -7.65 12.12 1.27
CA GLY A 66 -8.45 10.89 1.28
C GLY A 66 -7.67 9.60 1.08
N VAL A 67 -6.33 9.60 1.28
CA VAL A 67 -5.54 8.36 1.34
C VAL A 67 -6.04 7.46 2.48
N GLU A 68 -5.99 6.15 2.27
CA GLU A 68 -6.32 5.15 3.30
C GLU A 68 -5.18 5.05 4.32
N ILE A 69 -5.50 5.22 5.61
CA ILE A 69 -4.48 5.45 6.65
C ILE A 69 -3.51 4.27 6.75
N LEU A 70 -4.05 3.06 6.80
CA LEU A 70 -3.25 1.87 7.02
C LEU A 70 -2.52 1.42 5.76
N ASP A 71 -2.98 1.85 4.58
CA ASP A 71 -2.30 1.58 3.31
C ASP A 71 -0.94 2.28 3.22
N PHE A 72 -0.79 3.43 3.87
CA PHE A 72 0.50 4.14 3.94
C PHE A 72 1.23 3.87 5.26
N ALA A 73 0.52 3.86 6.39
CA ALA A 73 1.12 3.68 7.71
C ALA A 73 1.64 2.26 7.93
N GLY A 74 0.96 1.23 7.40
CA GLY A 74 1.40 -0.17 7.49
C GLY A 74 2.77 -0.38 6.83
N PRO A 75 2.93 -0.05 5.54
CA PRO A 75 4.23 -0.06 4.89
C PRO A 75 5.27 0.82 5.56
N ALA A 76 4.91 2.05 5.96
CA ALA A 76 5.84 2.95 6.63
C ALA A 76 6.39 2.35 7.94
N GLU A 77 5.52 1.74 8.75
CA GLU A 77 5.92 1.04 9.97
C GLU A 77 6.87 -0.13 9.69
N VAL A 78 6.55 -0.97 8.69
CA VAL A 78 7.42 -2.10 8.30
C VAL A 78 8.80 -1.61 7.88
N PHE A 79 8.89 -0.64 6.98
CA PHE A 79 10.20 -0.15 6.51
C PHE A 79 10.95 0.61 7.60
N SER A 80 10.26 1.36 8.45
CA SER A 80 10.86 2.07 9.58
C SER A 80 11.45 1.08 10.60
N SER A 81 10.68 0.06 10.99
CA SER A 81 11.13 -1.00 11.89
C SER A 81 12.28 -1.83 11.28
N ALA A 82 12.17 -2.20 10.00
CA ALA A 82 13.24 -2.89 9.29
C ALA A 82 14.52 -2.06 9.14
N SER A 83 14.40 -0.73 9.14
CA SER A 83 15.54 0.19 9.06
C SER A 83 16.52 0.00 10.23
N PHE A 84 15.99 -0.27 11.43
CA PHE A 84 16.79 -0.56 12.62
C PHE A 84 17.30 -2.01 12.63
N ASN A 85 16.43 -2.98 12.32
CA ASN A 85 16.79 -4.40 12.35
C ASN A 85 17.81 -4.79 11.28
N GLY A 86 17.80 -4.09 10.15
CA GLY A 86 18.73 -4.28 9.05
C GLY A 86 19.84 -3.23 9.00
N ALA A 87 20.15 -2.54 10.10
CA ALA A 87 21.23 -1.56 10.11
C ALA A 87 22.61 -2.21 9.90
N ASN A 88 23.52 -1.50 9.22
CA ASN A 88 24.91 -1.89 9.04
C ASN A 88 25.84 -0.92 9.78
N GLY A 89 26.26 -1.31 10.97
CA GLY A 89 26.98 -0.41 11.87
C GLY A 89 26.08 0.74 12.32
N ASN A 90 26.48 1.97 12.02
CA ASN A 90 25.71 3.18 12.36
C ASN A 90 24.77 3.64 11.24
N GLU A 91 24.77 2.97 10.10
CA GLU A 91 23.92 3.32 8.95
C GLU A 91 22.62 2.51 8.99
N ARG A 92 21.50 3.23 8.91
CA ARG A 92 20.15 2.67 8.85
C ARG A 92 19.90 2.00 7.49
N ALA A 93 19.09 0.95 7.46
CA ALA A 93 18.77 0.26 6.21
C ALA A 93 17.83 1.08 5.30
N PHE A 94 16.90 1.82 5.89
CA PHE A 94 15.91 2.60 5.16
C PHE A 94 15.78 4.03 5.69
N ASN A 95 15.62 4.99 4.79
CA ASN A 95 15.14 6.32 5.07
C ASN A 95 13.69 6.43 4.56
N VAL A 96 12.72 6.34 5.47
CA VAL A 96 11.28 6.35 5.15
C VAL A 96 10.76 7.78 5.29
N TYR A 97 10.05 8.26 4.28
CA TYR A 97 9.46 9.60 4.30
C TYR A 97 8.15 9.64 3.51
N THR A 98 7.30 10.59 3.87
CA THR A 98 6.05 10.86 3.17
C THR A 98 6.23 11.96 2.11
N VAL A 99 5.58 11.78 0.96
CA VAL A 99 5.55 12.76 -0.13
C VAL A 99 4.10 13.05 -0.52
N SER A 100 3.76 14.32 -0.65
CA SER A 100 2.50 14.78 -1.25
C SER A 100 2.79 15.79 -2.36
N LYS A 101 1.77 16.26 -3.09
CA LYS A 101 1.93 17.34 -4.08
C LYS A 101 2.53 18.60 -3.47
N THR A 102 2.09 18.96 -2.27
CA THR A 102 2.61 20.11 -1.50
C THR A 102 2.87 19.70 -0.06
N LYS A 103 3.48 20.59 0.74
CA LYS A 103 3.66 20.37 2.19
C LYS A 103 2.42 20.67 3.05
N ALA A 104 1.31 21.06 2.43
CA ALA A 104 0.09 21.31 3.18
C ALA A 104 -0.45 20.01 3.80
N PRO A 105 -1.03 20.05 5.00
CA PRO A 105 -1.67 18.88 5.60
C PRO A 105 -2.73 18.27 4.69
N ILE A 106 -2.80 16.95 4.66
CA ILE A 106 -3.87 16.18 4.03
C ILE A 106 -4.77 15.57 5.11
N VAL A 107 -6.04 15.35 4.78
CA VAL A 107 -7.00 14.65 5.61
C VAL A 107 -7.13 13.22 5.09
N SER A 108 -6.60 12.26 5.84
CA SER A 108 -6.76 10.83 5.55
C SER A 108 -8.15 10.38 5.99
N GLN A 109 -8.89 9.74 5.09
CA GLN A 109 -10.26 9.21 5.30
C GLN A 109 -11.28 10.17 5.98
N GLY A 110 -11.04 11.48 5.91
CA GLY A 110 -11.95 12.47 6.47
C GLY A 110 -11.88 12.65 7.99
N PHE A 111 -10.92 12.04 8.70
CA PHE A 111 -10.88 12.12 10.18
C PHE A 111 -9.50 12.39 10.80
N ILE A 112 -8.40 12.31 10.04
CA ILE A 112 -7.06 12.54 10.58
C ILE A 112 -6.22 13.40 9.66
N ASP A 113 -5.65 14.48 10.21
CA ASP A 113 -4.70 15.33 9.51
C ASP A 113 -3.30 14.70 9.53
N VAL A 114 -2.63 14.71 8.38
CA VAL A 114 -1.27 14.22 8.20
C VAL A 114 -0.46 15.27 7.45
N THR A 115 0.65 15.71 8.04
CA THR A 115 1.58 16.62 7.38
C THR A 115 2.66 15.81 6.65
N PRO A 116 2.81 15.95 5.33
CA PRO A 116 3.87 15.27 4.58
C PRO A 116 5.26 15.86 4.91
N ASP A 117 6.29 15.01 4.91
CA ASP A 117 7.69 15.43 5.10
C ASP A 117 8.19 16.27 3.90
N TYR A 118 7.81 15.84 2.70
CA TYR A 118 8.23 16.42 1.43
C TYR A 118 7.05 16.70 0.48
N SER A 119 7.27 17.67 -0.39
CA SER A 119 6.48 17.87 -1.60
C SER A 119 7.15 17.19 -2.80
N ILE A 120 6.43 17.06 -3.92
CA ILE A 120 7.04 16.57 -5.17
C ILE A 120 8.21 17.46 -5.67
N ALA A 121 8.29 18.72 -5.21
CA ALA A 121 9.35 19.64 -5.61
C ALA A 121 10.68 19.44 -4.87
N ASP A 122 10.65 18.84 -3.67
CA ASP A 122 11.83 18.71 -2.79
C ASP A 122 12.04 17.32 -2.20
N ALA A 123 11.24 16.34 -2.62
CA ALA A 123 11.41 14.94 -2.23
C ALA A 123 12.76 14.37 -2.72
N PRO A 124 13.52 13.65 -1.86
CA PRO A 124 14.66 12.87 -2.30
C PRO A 124 14.25 11.83 -3.36
N LYS A 125 15.21 11.42 -4.20
CA LYS A 125 14.98 10.32 -5.15
C LYS A 125 14.74 9.01 -4.37
N PRO A 126 13.61 8.31 -4.59
CA PRO A 126 13.35 7.04 -3.93
C PRO A 126 14.05 5.85 -4.60
N ASP A 127 14.47 4.88 -3.78
CA ASP A 127 14.82 3.52 -4.22
C ASP A 127 13.58 2.62 -4.20
N ILE A 128 12.63 2.90 -3.32
CA ILE A 128 11.33 2.22 -3.21
C ILE A 128 10.23 3.28 -3.19
N ILE A 129 9.21 3.11 -4.02
CA ILE A 129 8.01 3.95 -3.99
C ILE A 129 6.80 3.13 -3.56
N VAL A 130 6.08 3.61 -2.55
CA VAL A 130 4.84 3.03 -2.06
C VAL A 130 3.66 3.87 -2.53
N LEU A 131 2.74 3.22 -3.24
CA LEU A 131 1.51 3.79 -3.78
C LEU A 131 0.32 3.23 -2.99
N PRO A 132 -0.14 3.91 -1.94
CA PRO A 132 -1.31 3.50 -1.15
C PRO A 132 -2.62 3.67 -1.93
N GLY A 133 -3.74 3.20 -1.37
CA GLY A 133 -5.08 3.38 -1.92
C GLY A 133 -5.87 4.53 -1.27
N GLY A 134 -7.20 4.39 -1.24
CA GLY A 134 -8.12 5.48 -0.91
C GLY A 134 -8.49 6.28 -2.16
N ALA A 135 -8.56 7.61 -2.04
CA ALA A 135 -8.90 8.53 -3.13
C ALA A 135 -7.76 8.72 -4.16
N SER A 136 -7.22 7.62 -4.70
CA SER A 136 -6.07 7.62 -5.64
C SER A 136 -6.31 8.43 -6.92
N ASN A 137 -7.58 8.69 -7.27
CA ASN A 137 -7.95 9.58 -8.36
C ASN A 137 -7.43 11.03 -8.19
N ASN A 138 -7.14 11.46 -6.96
CA ASN A 138 -6.52 12.76 -6.69
C ASN A 138 -5.09 12.85 -7.26
N VAL A 139 -4.36 11.72 -7.30
CA VAL A 139 -3.06 11.66 -7.96
C VAL A 139 -3.26 11.47 -9.47
N ILE A 140 -4.11 10.53 -9.87
CA ILE A 140 -4.32 10.15 -11.28
C ILE A 140 -4.79 11.33 -12.15
N SER A 141 -5.63 12.21 -11.61
CA SER A 141 -6.18 13.35 -12.35
C SER A 141 -5.24 14.56 -12.42
N ASP A 142 -4.09 14.52 -11.75
CA ASP A 142 -3.12 15.61 -11.69
C ASP A 142 -1.87 15.26 -12.52
N ALA A 143 -1.72 15.90 -13.68
CA ALA A 143 -0.67 15.57 -14.65
C ALA A 143 0.75 15.81 -14.10
N GLU A 144 0.94 16.88 -13.32
CA GLU A 144 2.23 17.19 -12.70
C GLU A 144 2.60 16.12 -11.66
N TRP A 145 1.63 15.71 -10.85
CA TRP A 145 1.85 14.68 -9.85
C TRP A 145 2.13 13.32 -10.50
N MET A 146 1.35 12.94 -11.52
CA MET A 146 1.57 11.70 -12.27
C MET A 146 2.95 11.64 -12.93
N GLU A 147 3.45 12.76 -13.45
CA GLU A 147 4.79 12.81 -14.04
C GLU A 147 5.89 12.63 -12.99
N TRP A 148 5.72 13.22 -11.80
CA TRP A 148 6.64 12.98 -10.67
C TRP A 148 6.62 11.51 -10.23
N VAL A 149 5.44 10.89 -10.11
CA VAL A 149 5.31 9.48 -9.73
C VAL A 149 5.95 8.59 -10.80
N LYS A 150 5.73 8.89 -12.08
CA LYS A 150 6.35 8.18 -13.20
C LYS A 150 7.88 8.22 -13.12
N THR A 151 8.46 9.42 -13.02
CA THR A 151 9.91 9.63 -12.95
C THR A 151 10.51 8.91 -11.74
N SER A 152 9.84 9.00 -10.59
CA SER A 152 10.25 8.33 -9.35
C SER A 152 10.20 6.81 -9.49
N ALA A 153 9.13 6.27 -10.07
CA ALA A 153 8.95 4.83 -10.29
C ALA A 153 9.93 4.27 -11.33
N GLU A 154 10.26 5.03 -12.38
CA GLU A 154 11.28 4.64 -13.37
C GLU A 154 12.65 4.51 -12.70
N GLY A 155 13.01 5.47 -11.84
CA GLY A 155 14.28 5.50 -11.14
C GLY A 155 14.39 4.59 -9.90
N ALA A 156 13.28 4.05 -9.40
CA ALA A 156 13.23 3.17 -8.24
C ALA A 156 13.50 1.69 -8.59
N ASP A 157 14.08 0.96 -7.65
CA ASP A 157 14.26 -0.49 -7.71
C ASP A 157 12.93 -1.23 -7.60
N ASN A 158 12.03 -0.73 -6.74
CA ASN A 158 10.74 -1.35 -6.47
C ASN A 158 9.57 -0.37 -6.38
N ILE A 159 8.43 -0.82 -6.89
CA ILE A 159 7.12 -0.19 -6.74
C ILE A 159 6.27 -1.12 -5.88
N LEU A 160 5.74 -0.62 -4.77
CA LEU A 160 4.79 -1.35 -3.94
C LEU A 160 3.45 -0.65 -3.99
N THR A 161 2.41 -1.30 -4.51
CA THR A 161 1.05 -0.74 -4.48
C THR A 161 0.24 -1.38 -3.38
N VAL A 162 -0.53 -0.59 -2.63
CA VAL A 162 -1.51 -1.10 -1.68
C VAL A 162 -2.91 -0.70 -2.11
N CYS A 163 -3.87 -1.61 -2.01
CA CYS A 163 -5.28 -1.33 -2.29
C CYS A 163 -5.45 -0.73 -3.71
N THR A 164 -6.23 0.35 -3.84
CA THR A 164 -6.48 1.09 -5.09
C THR A 164 -5.28 1.88 -5.61
N GLY A 165 -4.13 1.87 -4.92
CA GLY A 165 -2.87 2.38 -5.44
C GLY A 165 -2.39 1.63 -6.69
N ALA A 166 -2.88 0.41 -6.92
CA ALA A 166 -2.67 -0.33 -8.14
C ALA A 166 -3.12 0.45 -9.40
N PHE A 167 -4.17 1.27 -9.30
CA PHE A 167 -4.66 2.08 -10.43
C PHE A 167 -3.65 3.15 -10.86
N ILE A 168 -2.90 3.73 -9.91
CA ILE A 168 -1.82 4.68 -10.21
C ILE A 168 -0.74 3.96 -11.05
N ALA A 169 -0.30 2.78 -10.61
CA ALA A 169 0.67 1.98 -11.35
C ALA A 169 0.13 1.52 -12.73
N GLY A 170 -1.16 1.19 -12.81
CA GLY A 170 -1.84 0.85 -14.06
C GLY A 170 -1.82 1.99 -15.07
N LYS A 171 -2.12 3.22 -14.65
CA LYS A 171 -2.06 4.41 -15.52
C LYS A 171 -0.66 4.71 -16.05
N LEU A 172 0.37 4.25 -15.35
CA LEU A 172 1.77 4.34 -15.76
C LEU A 172 2.24 3.17 -16.64
N GLY A 173 1.37 2.18 -16.89
CA GLY A 173 1.67 1.01 -17.72
C GLY A 173 2.41 -0.12 -17.00
N TYR A 174 2.58 -0.05 -15.68
CA TYR A 174 3.33 -1.06 -14.92
C TYR A 174 2.59 -2.38 -14.71
N LEU A 175 1.31 -2.49 -15.08
CA LEU A 175 0.51 -3.71 -14.88
C LEU A 175 0.38 -4.57 -16.15
N ASP A 176 0.78 -4.05 -17.32
CA ASP A 176 0.58 -4.72 -18.61
C ASP A 176 1.28 -6.10 -18.63
N GLY A 177 0.50 -7.16 -18.88
CA GLY A 177 1.02 -8.52 -18.99
C GLY A 177 1.46 -9.17 -17.67
N LEU A 178 1.20 -8.54 -16.52
CA LEU A 178 1.57 -9.06 -15.20
C LEU A 178 0.38 -9.67 -14.46
N ASP A 179 0.66 -10.58 -13.53
CA ASP A 179 -0.34 -11.02 -12.55
C ASP A 179 -0.43 -9.99 -11.43
N VAL A 180 -1.62 -9.45 -11.19
CA VAL A 180 -1.80 -8.31 -10.26
C VAL A 180 -3.00 -8.51 -9.35
N THR A 181 -2.99 -7.88 -8.18
CA THR A 181 -4.13 -7.83 -7.27
C THR A 181 -4.36 -6.40 -6.79
N THR A 182 -5.54 -6.14 -6.23
CA THR A 182 -5.89 -4.87 -5.60
C THR A 182 -6.91 -5.13 -4.48
N PHE A 183 -7.45 -4.08 -3.89
CA PHE A 183 -8.56 -4.19 -2.95
C PHE A 183 -9.73 -4.95 -3.58
N TYR A 184 -10.32 -5.87 -2.82
CA TYR A 184 -11.29 -6.83 -3.35
C TYR A 184 -12.46 -6.18 -4.12
N ASN A 185 -13.00 -5.06 -3.62
CA ASN A 185 -14.08 -4.34 -4.30
C ASN A 185 -13.64 -3.69 -5.62
N ALA A 186 -12.35 -3.43 -5.78
CA ALA A 186 -11.79 -2.79 -6.96
C ALA A 186 -11.28 -3.79 -8.01
N ILE A 187 -11.35 -5.11 -7.75
CA ILE A 187 -10.92 -6.14 -8.69
C ILE A 187 -11.65 -6.05 -10.04
N PRO A 188 -13.01 -5.91 -10.09
CA PRO A 188 -13.70 -5.77 -11.37
C PRO A 188 -13.27 -4.51 -12.13
N GLY A 189 -13.19 -3.37 -11.45
CA GLY A 189 -12.77 -2.11 -12.05
C GLY A 189 -11.33 -2.14 -12.58
N LEU A 190 -10.42 -2.79 -11.86
CA LEU A 190 -9.03 -2.93 -12.31
C LEU A 190 -8.95 -3.80 -13.57
N ALA A 191 -9.73 -4.89 -13.64
CA ALA A 191 -9.76 -5.78 -14.80
C ALA A 191 -10.38 -5.11 -16.03
N GLU A 192 -11.40 -4.28 -15.83
CA GLU A 192 -12.04 -3.48 -16.89
C GLU A 192 -11.08 -2.40 -17.43
N GLU A 193 -10.43 -1.66 -16.53
CA GLU A 193 -9.59 -0.53 -16.92
C GLU A 193 -8.22 -0.93 -17.48
N PHE A 194 -7.68 -2.06 -17.03
CA PHE A 194 -6.37 -2.58 -17.45
C PHE A 194 -6.49 -4.01 -18.00
N PRO A 195 -7.12 -4.21 -19.18
CA PRO A 195 -7.45 -5.54 -19.71
C PRO A 195 -6.24 -6.40 -20.10
N LYS A 196 -5.04 -5.80 -20.18
CA LYS A 196 -3.78 -6.52 -20.41
C LYS A 196 -3.18 -7.12 -19.14
N ALA A 197 -3.62 -6.67 -17.96
CA ALA A 197 -3.20 -7.24 -16.69
C ALA A 197 -3.99 -8.52 -16.39
N ARG A 198 -3.34 -9.53 -15.81
CA ARG A 198 -4.00 -10.74 -15.32
C ARG A 198 -4.42 -10.50 -13.86
N VAL A 199 -5.62 -9.98 -13.66
CA VAL A 199 -6.11 -9.64 -12.31
C VAL A 199 -6.49 -10.91 -11.55
N GLN A 200 -5.80 -11.13 -10.42
CA GLN A 200 -5.94 -12.32 -9.57
C GLN A 200 -6.69 -11.96 -8.27
N PRO A 201 -7.99 -12.29 -8.14
CA PRO A 201 -8.73 -12.09 -6.90
C PRO A 201 -8.17 -12.96 -5.76
N GLY A 202 -8.42 -12.53 -4.52
CA GLY A 202 -8.10 -13.37 -3.36
C GLY A 202 -6.61 -13.53 -3.06
N ARG A 203 -5.73 -12.72 -3.64
CA ARG A 203 -4.29 -12.70 -3.31
C ARG A 203 -3.97 -11.57 -2.33
N ARG A 204 -3.17 -11.82 -1.29
CA ARG A 204 -2.70 -10.75 -0.36
C ARG A 204 -1.73 -9.83 -1.09
N PHE A 205 -0.74 -10.41 -1.75
CA PHE A 205 0.16 -9.70 -2.63
C PHE A 205 0.64 -10.62 -3.75
N ILE A 206 1.13 -10.00 -4.82
CA ILE A 206 1.75 -10.65 -5.96
C ILE A 206 3.01 -9.88 -6.29
N ASP A 207 4.10 -10.61 -6.44
CA ASP A 207 5.41 -10.07 -6.75
C ASP A 207 5.78 -10.36 -8.20
N ASN A 208 6.05 -9.31 -8.98
CA ASN A 208 6.51 -9.37 -10.37
C ASN A 208 7.93 -8.79 -10.52
N GLY A 209 8.76 -8.88 -9.48
CA GLY A 209 10.12 -8.36 -9.48
C GLY A 209 10.15 -6.86 -9.14
N LYS A 210 10.00 -6.00 -10.15
CA LYS A 210 10.03 -4.53 -9.96
C LYS A 210 8.77 -4.03 -9.26
N ILE A 211 7.60 -4.56 -9.61
CA ILE A 211 6.32 -4.18 -8.99
C ILE A 211 5.78 -5.31 -8.11
N ILE A 212 5.39 -4.94 -6.89
CA ILE A 212 4.61 -5.77 -5.99
C ILE A 212 3.24 -5.11 -5.81
N THR A 213 2.18 -5.81 -6.19
CA THR A 213 0.82 -5.34 -5.96
C THR A 213 0.22 -6.05 -4.76
N THR A 214 -0.35 -5.33 -3.81
CA THR A 214 -1.06 -5.89 -2.66
C THR A 214 -2.55 -5.60 -2.72
N ALA A 215 -3.34 -6.43 -2.04
CA ALA A 215 -4.72 -6.14 -1.72
C ALA A 215 -4.81 -4.96 -0.72
N GLY A 216 -5.98 -4.76 -0.11
CA GLY A 216 -6.18 -3.61 0.78
C GLY A 216 -5.61 -3.76 2.18
N VAL A 217 -5.35 -2.60 2.80
CA VAL A 217 -5.22 -2.39 4.24
C VAL A 217 -4.07 -3.20 4.85
N SER A 218 -4.36 -4.36 5.45
CA SER A 218 -3.34 -5.18 6.11
C SER A 218 -2.41 -5.90 5.13
N ALA A 219 -2.84 -6.08 3.88
CA ALA A 219 -2.03 -6.78 2.89
C ALA A 219 -0.78 -5.98 2.46
N GLY A 220 -0.82 -4.65 2.62
CA GLY A 220 0.35 -3.79 2.45
C GLY A 220 1.47 -4.13 3.43
N ILE A 221 1.13 -4.53 4.67
CA ILE A 221 2.11 -4.96 5.68
C ILE A 221 2.85 -6.21 5.22
N ASP A 222 2.13 -7.23 4.74
CA ASP A 222 2.76 -8.46 4.23
C ASP A 222 3.60 -8.21 2.98
N GLY A 223 3.11 -7.38 2.05
CA GLY A 223 3.86 -7.02 0.86
C GLY A 223 5.16 -6.28 1.18
N SER A 224 5.12 -5.38 2.18
CA SER A 224 6.32 -4.71 2.68
C SER A 224 7.28 -5.66 3.38
N LEU A 225 6.81 -6.58 4.24
CA LEU A 225 7.66 -7.56 4.90
C LEU A 225 8.31 -8.52 3.89
N HIS A 226 7.56 -8.91 2.86
CA HIS A 226 8.09 -9.66 1.72
C HIS A 226 9.17 -8.87 0.98
N LEU A 227 8.96 -7.58 0.71
CA LEU A 227 9.98 -6.74 0.08
C LEU A 227 11.21 -6.55 0.96
N VAL A 228 11.05 -6.38 2.28
CA VAL A 228 12.17 -6.37 3.24
C VAL A 228 12.95 -7.69 3.17
N ALA A 229 12.27 -8.84 3.09
CA ALA A 229 12.92 -10.13 2.99
C ALA A 229 13.74 -10.27 1.70
N ARG A 230 13.26 -9.70 0.59
CA ARG A 230 14.00 -9.66 -0.69
C ARG A 230 15.21 -8.73 -0.63
N THR A 231 15.08 -7.59 0.02
CA THR A 231 16.10 -6.53 0.03
C THR A 231 17.19 -6.78 1.05
N LEU A 232 16.85 -7.20 2.27
CA LEU A 232 17.76 -7.34 3.41
C LEU A 232 17.88 -8.77 3.93
N GLY A 233 17.13 -9.71 3.34
CA GLY A 233 17.11 -11.10 3.74
C GLY A 233 15.99 -11.43 4.72
N ARG A 234 15.62 -12.72 4.73
CA ARG A 234 14.49 -13.24 5.51
C ARG A 234 14.59 -12.98 7.01
N TYR A 235 15.80 -13.08 7.58
CA TYR A 235 16.03 -12.85 9.00
C TYR A 235 15.60 -11.44 9.45
N VAL A 236 15.92 -10.40 8.67
CA VAL A 236 15.53 -9.02 8.99
C VAL A 236 14.01 -8.86 8.93
N ALA A 237 13.35 -9.47 7.94
CA ALA A 237 11.90 -9.41 7.85
C ALA A 237 11.18 -10.13 9.01
N ASP A 238 11.66 -11.32 9.42
CA ASP A 238 11.11 -12.04 10.57
C ASP A 238 11.30 -11.23 11.86
N ARG A 239 12.48 -10.62 12.07
CA ARG A 239 12.75 -9.75 13.23
C ARG A 239 11.88 -8.50 13.24
N THR A 240 11.60 -7.92 12.09
CA THR A 240 10.68 -6.78 11.94
C THR A 240 9.26 -7.19 12.29
N ALA A 241 8.78 -8.32 11.77
CA ALA A 241 7.46 -8.84 12.13
C ALA A 241 7.35 -9.13 13.63
N GLU A 242 8.39 -9.70 14.24
CA GLU A 242 8.47 -9.97 15.69
C GLU A 242 8.42 -8.67 16.50
N TYR A 243 9.18 -7.64 16.12
CA TYR A 243 9.16 -6.33 16.77
C TYR A 243 7.77 -5.68 16.71
N MET A 244 7.07 -5.83 15.58
CA MET A 244 5.73 -5.32 15.37
C MET A 244 4.64 -6.20 16.02
N GLU A 245 5.00 -7.33 16.64
CA GLU A 245 4.08 -8.38 17.10
C GLU A 245 3.10 -8.83 16.00
N TYR A 246 3.54 -8.79 14.74
CA TYR A 246 2.73 -9.09 13.58
C TYR A 246 2.91 -10.56 13.16
N ALA A 247 1.79 -11.29 13.09
CA ALA A 247 1.76 -12.69 12.70
C ALA A 247 1.98 -12.87 11.19
N TRP A 248 3.22 -12.66 10.74
CA TRP A 248 3.62 -12.78 9.35
C TRP A 248 3.84 -14.23 8.92
N SER A 249 3.39 -14.57 7.71
CA SER A 249 3.72 -15.83 7.04
C SER A 249 4.14 -15.55 5.60
N PRO A 250 5.40 -15.81 5.24
CA PRO A 250 5.95 -15.47 3.92
C PRO A 250 5.38 -16.34 2.79
N GLN A 251 4.72 -17.47 3.10
CA GLN A 251 4.02 -18.30 2.12
C GLN A 251 2.54 -17.94 1.95
N SER A 252 2.02 -17.00 2.75
CA SER A 252 0.59 -16.63 2.73
C SER A 252 0.29 -15.66 1.58
N TYR A 253 0.33 -16.17 0.35
CA TYR A 253 0.00 -15.39 -0.85
C TYR A 253 -1.51 -15.22 -1.07
N THR A 254 -2.34 -15.98 -0.34
CA THR A 254 -3.80 -15.97 -0.45
C THR A 254 -4.42 -15.09 0.63
N SER A 255 -5.26 -14.13 0.24
CA SER A 255 -6.08 -13.42 1.22
C SER A 255 -7.10 -14.40 1.75
N SER A 256 -6.96 -14.73 3.04
CA SER A 256 -7.88 -15.60 3.79
C SER A 256 -9.32 -15.09 3.82
N LYS A 257 -9.61 -13.92 3.23
CA LYS A 257 -10.95 -13.36 3.17
C LYS A 257 -11.82 -14.01 2.09
N TYR A 258 -11.22 -14.59 1.03
CA TYR A 258 -11.99 -15.09 -0.12
C TYR A 258 -11.60 -16.48 -0.65
N ALA A 259 -10.49 -17.07 -0.20
CA ALA A 259 -10.12 -18.44 -0.61
C ALA A 259 -10.49 -19.51 0.43
N GLN A 260 -10.62 -19.12 1.70
CA GLN A 260 -10.89 -20.02 2.83
C GLN A 260 -11.71 -19.27 3.89
N LEU A 261 -12.52 -19.96 4.66
CA LEU A 261 -13.21 -19.35 5.81
C LEU A 261 -12.19 -18.83 6.80
N ASN A 262 -12.40 -17.63 7.34
CA ASN A 262 -11.59 -17.13 8.43
C ASN A 262 -11.79 -18.04 9.65
N PRO A 263 -10.75 -18.77 10.11
CA PRO A 263 -10.91 -19.76 11.16
C PRO A 263 -11.28 -19.13 12.52
N ARG A 264 -11.06 -17.82 12.68
CA ARG A 264 -11.35 -17.06 13.90
C ARG A 264 -12.82 -16.62 14.00
N LEU A 265 -13.60 -16.69 12.93
CA LEU A 265 -15.02 -16.35 12.98
C LEU A 265 -15.81 -17.42 13.74
N ASP A 266 -16.87 -17.00 14.42
CA ASP A 266 -17.87 -17.92 14.95
C ASP A 266 -18.72 -18.53 13.83
N ALA A 267 -19.66 -19.41 14.16
CA ALA A 267 -20.47 -20.11 13.16
C ALA A 267 -21.31 -19.14 12.30
N HIS A 268 -21.84 -18.08 12.92
CA HIS A 268 -22.60 -17.05 12.22
C HIS A 268 -21.71 -16.26 11.25
N GLY A 269 -20.57 -15.76 11.73
CA GLY A 269 -19.60 -15.01 10.94
C GLY A 269 -19.04 -15.82 9.77
N LYS A 270 -18.75 -17.13 9.96
CA LYS A 270 -18.36 -18.02 8.87
C LYS A 270 -19.43 -18.08 7.79
N ARG A 271 -20.70 -18.25 8.18
CA ARG A 271 -21.81 -18.34 7.24
C ARG A 271 -22.05 -16.99 6.51
N MET A 272 -21.92 -15.86 7.19
CA MET A 272 -21.92 -14.53 6.57
C MET A 272 -20.77 -14.36 5.55
N GLN A 273 -19.59 -14.89 5.87
CA GLN A 273 -18.45 -14.85 4.97
C GLN A 273 -18.66 -15.75 3.74
N GLU A 274 -19.25 -16.93 3.89
CA GLU A 274 -19.63 -17.80 2.76
C GLU A 274 -20.57 -17.09 1.79
N ALA A 275 -21.60 -16.39 2.30
CA ALA A 275 -22.50 -15.59 1.48
C ALA A 275 -21.76 -14.46 0.76
N THR A 276 -20.84 -13.81 1.45
CA THR A 276 -20.00 -12.76 0.85
C THR A 276 -19.14 -13.33 -0.27
N ILE A 277 -18.50 -14.48 -0.05
CA ILE A 277 -17.68 -15.18 -1.05
C ILE A 277 -18.52 -15.58 -2.27
N ALA A 278 -19.68 -16.20 -2.05
CA ALA A 278 -20.61 -16.57 -3.11
C ALA A 278 -20.98 -15.35 -3.96
N ASN A 279 -21.38 -14.23 -3.31
CA ASN A 279 -21.76 -13.01 -4.01
C ASN A 279 -20.61 -12.43 -4.85
N HIS A 280 -19.39 -12.35 -4.28
CA HIS A 280 -18.22 -11.84 -5.01
C HIS A 280 -17.77 -12.80 -6.13
N GLY A 281 -18.03 -14.09 -6.00
CA GLY A 281 -17.82 -15.10 -7.04
C GLY A 281 -18.88 -15.11 -8.14
N GLY A 282 -19.88 -14.23 -8.07
CA GLY A 282 -20.99 -14.14 -9.03
C GLY A 282 -22.18 -15.07 -8.72
N ASP A 283 -22.11 -15.88 -7.66
CA ASP A 283 -23.22 -16.71 -7.19
C ASP A 283 -24.15 -15.91 -6.27
N VAL A 284 -24.90 -15.00 -6.89
CA VAL A 284 -25.88 -14.15 -6.20
C VAL A 284 -26.97 -14.97 -5.53
N ASP A 285 -27.46 -16.03 -6.18
CA ASP A 285 -28.54 -16.86 -5.63
C ASP A 285 -28.08 -17.69 -4.43
N GLY A 286 -26.86 -18.23 -4.46
CA GLY A 286 -26.24 -18.87 -3.31
C GLY A 286 -26.07 -17.90 -2.14
N ALA A 287 -25.59 -16.69 -2.39
CA ALA A 287 -25.48 -15.66 -1.35
C ALA A 287 -26.85 -15.31 -0.73
N VAL A 288 -27.88 -15.10 -1.55
CA VAL A 288 -29.25 -14.81 -1.11
C VAL A 288 -29.83 -15.96 -0.27
N ALA A 289 -29.61 -17.21 -0.67
CA ALA A 289 -30.06 -18.38 0.07
C ALA A 289 -29.44 -18.42 1.48
N ILE A 290 -28.14 -18.13 1.58
CA ILE A 290 -27.42 -18.10 2.86
C ILE A 290 -27.97 -16.99 3.77
N TYR A 291 -28.16 -15.77 3.26
CA TYR A 291 -28.71 -14.69 4.08
C TYR A 291 -30.13 -15.01 4.56
N ARG A 292 -30.98 -15.60 3.71
CA ARG A 292 -32.33 -16.04 4.10
C ARG A 292 -32.30 -17.14 5.17
N GLU A 293 -31.34 -18.06 5.10
CA GLU A 293 -31.13 -19.08 6.13
C GLU A 293 -30.77 -18.42 7.48
N LEU A 294 -29.85 -17.46 7.49
CA LEU A 294 -29.45 -16.73 8.70
C LEU A 294 -30.63 -15.96 9.30
N ILE A 295 -31.38 -15.25 8.47
CA ILE A 295 -32.59 -14.51 8.87
C ILE A 295 -33.68 -15.45 9.40
N ALA A 296 -33.83 -16.65 8.84
CA ALA A 296 -34.79 -17.63 9.32
C ALA A 296 -34.43 -18.14 10.73
N LYS A 297 -33.14 -18.23 11.06
CA LYS A 297 -32.65 -18.59 12.40
C LYS A 297 -32.76 -17.44 13.39
N ASP A 298 -32.48 -16.21 12.94
CA ASP A 298 -32.60 -15.00 13.74
C ASP A 298 -33.21 -13.85 12.91
N LYS A 299 -34.50 -13.57 13.15
CA LYS A 299 -35.20 -12.49 12.44
C LYS A 299 -34.70 -11.10 12.82
N ALA A 300 -34.00 -10.97 13.95
CA ALA A 300 -33.40 -9.73 14.41
C ALA A 300 -31.99 -9.49 13.85
N ASP A 301 -31.46 -10.40 13.03
CA ASP A 301 -30.16 -10.25 12.38
C ASP A 301 -30.17 -9.15 11.32
N ALA A 302 -29.96 -7.94 11.83
CA ALA A 302 -29.97 -6.72 11.06
C ALA A 302 -28.89 -6.71 9.97
N GLN A 303 -27.74 -7.34 10.23
CA GLN A 303 -26.62 -7.36 9.30
C GLN A 303 -26.87 -8.34 8.15
N ALA A 304 -27.52 -9.49 8.39
CA ALA A 304 -27.98 -10.38 7.32
C ALA A 304 -29.08 -9.71 6.47
N TRP A 305 -30.03 -9.01 7.08
CA TRP A 305 -31.04 -8.22 6.35
C TRP A 305 -30.41 -7.15 5.45
N LEU A 306 -29.45 -6.40 5.98
CA LEU A 306 -28.75 -5.37 5.21
C LEU A 306 -27.92 -5.98 4.08
N SER A 307 -27.21 -7.08 4.34
CA SER A 307 -26.39 -7.76 3.33
C SER A 307 -27.24 -8.38 2.22
N LEU A 308 -28.41 -8.95 2.57
CA LEU A 308 -29.41 -9.40 1.61
C LEU A 308 -29.88 -8.23 0.73
N GLY A 309 -30.26 -7.11 1.35
CA GLY A 309 -30.74 -5.92 0.66
C GLY A 309 -29.74 -5.32 -0.32
N LEU A 310 -28.46 -5.23 0.08
CA LEU A 310 -27.38 -4.76 -0.80
C LEU A 310 -27.11 -5.73 -1.96
N THR A 311 -27.13 -7.03 -1.67
CA THR A 311 -26.90 -8.09 -2.67
C THR A 311 -28.01 -8.07 -3.74
N THR A 312 -29.27 -7.96 -3.33
CA THR A 312 -30.41 -7.92 -4.25
C THR A 312 -30.51 -6.57 -4.97
N LEU A 313 -30.10 -5.46 -4.34
CA LEU A 313 -30.00 -4.15 -4.99
C LEU A 313 -28.99 -4.16 -6.14
N ALA A 314 -27.78 -4.65 -5.89
CA ALA A 314 -26.74 -4.79 -6.91
C ALA A 314 -27.18 -5.72 -8.06
N ALA A 315 -27.95 -6.76 -7.74
CA ALA A 315 -28.55 -7.67 -8.72
C ALA A 315 -29.81 -7.10 -9.42
N LYS A 316 -30.17 -5.84 -9.18
CA LYS A 316 -31.36 -5.14 -9.73
C LYS A 316 -32.69 -5.82 -9.39
N ARG A 317 -32.73 -6.59 -8.29
CA ARG A 317 -33.94 -7.21 -7.73
C ARG A 317 -34.57 -6.24 -6.73
N TYR A 318 -35.04 -5.10 -7.23
CA TYR A 318 -35.46 -3.97 -6.39
C TYR A 318 -36.55 -4.28 -5.35
N PRO A 319 -37.60 -5.09 -5.64
CA PRO A 319 -38.59 -5.43 -4.62
C PRO A 319 -37.98 -6.18 -3.42
N ASP A 320 -37.09 -7.14 -3.68
CA ASP A 320 -36.38 -7.90 -2.65
C ASP A 320 -35.45 -6.99 -1.85
N ALA A 321 -34.75 -6.07 -2.54
CA ALA A 321 -33.87 -5.08 -1.91
C ALA A 321 -34.65 -4.16 -0.96
N ILE A 322 -35.75 -3.58 -1.41
CA ILE A 322 -36.60 -2.69 -0.61
C ILE A 322 -37.15 -3.43 0.61
N ALA A 323 -37.65 -4.65 0.43
CA ALA A 323 -38.16 -5.46 1.55
C ALA A 323 -37.08 -5.74 2.60
N ALA A 324 -35.90 -6.18 2.18
CA ALA A 324 -34.80 -6.52 3.09
C ALA A 324 -34.22 -5.28 3.79
N LEU A 325 -34.02 -4.17 3.06
CA LEU A 325 -33.51 -2.93 3.63
C LEU A 325 -34.51 -2.28 4.60
N THR A 326 -35.81 -2.45 4.37
CA THR A 326 -36.86 -2.00 5.31
C THR A 326 -36.74 -2.73 6.65
N GLN A 327 -36.52 -4.05 6.63
CA GLN A 327 -36.27 -4.83 7.86
C GLN A 327 -34.96 -4.40 8.53
N ALA A 328 -33.89 -4.20 7.74
CA ALA A 328 -32.61 -3.71 8.26
C ALA A 328 -32.74 -2.36 8.97
N ALA A 329 -33.59 -1.46 8.47
CA ALA A 329 -33.80 -0.13 9.05
C ALA A 329 -34.46 -0.14 10.44
N SER A 330 -35.07 -1.26 10.86
CA SER A 330 -35.61 -1.40 12.22
C SER A 330 -34.50 -1.35 13.28
N ALA A 331 -33.29 -1.82 12.97
CA ALA A 331 -32.16 -1.84 13.89
C ALA A 331 -31.41 -0.50 13.93
N GLU A 332 -31.34 0.12 15.10
CA GLU A 332 -30.77 1.46 15.30
C GLU A 332 -29.32 1.58 14.78
N ALA A 333 -28.46 0.60 15.07
CA ALA A 333 -27.04 0.62 14.72
C ALA A 333 -26.75 0.72 13.21
N ILE A 334 -27.68 0.28 12.35
CA ILE A 334 -27.50 0.27 10.89
C ILE A 334 -28.59 1.07 10.16
N ARG A 335 -29.51 1.70 10.89
CA ARG A 335 -30.69 2.39 10.36
C ARG A 335 -30.35 3.43 9.31
N GLY A 336 -29.36 4.28 9.58
CA GLY A 336 -28.89 5.28 8.63
C GLY A 336 -28.39 4.68 7.31
N ARG A 337 -27.57 3.61 7.39
CA ARG A 337 -27.06 2.90 6.20
C ARG A 337 -28.18 2.21 5.43
N ALA A 338 -29.15 1.63 6.12
CA ALA A 338 -30.32 1.01 5.48
C ALA A 338 -31.18 2.04 4.74
N TYR A 339 -31.46 3.20 5.36
CA TYR A 339 -32.22 4.27 4.70
C TYR A 339 -31.49 4.91 3.52
N TYR A 340 -30.17 5.07 3.60
CA TYR A 340 -29.36 5.51 2.45
C TYR A 340 -29.56 4.58 1.25
N ASN A 341 -29.44 3.26 1.46
CA ASN A 341 -29.60 2.30 0.36
C ASN A 341 -31.06 2.14 -0.09
N LEU A 342 -32.05 2.37 0.79
CA LEU A 342 -33.46 2.50 0.39
C LEU A 342 -33.66 3.69 -0.54
N ALA A 343 -33.00 4.83 -0.26
CA ALA A 343 -33.06 5.99 -1.15
C ALA A 343 -32.52 5.64 -2.54
N CYS A 344 -31.39 4.92 -2.63
CA CYS A 344 -30.86 4.43 -3.91
C CYS A 344 -31.87 3.51 -4.61
N ALA A 345 -32.43 2.52 -3.91
CA ALA A 345 -33.42 1.61 -4.47
C ALA A 345 -34.67 2.34 -5.01
N TYR A 346 -35.24 3.28 -4.24
CA TYR A 346 -36.38 4.08 -4.67
C TYR A 346 -36.05 5.04 -5.82
N ALA A 347 -34.86 5.62 -5.84
CA ALA A 347 -34.43 6.49 -6.92
C ALA A 347 -34.27 5.73 -8.25
N LEU A 348 -33.78 4.48 -8.19
CA LEU A 348 -33.65 3.58 -9.33
C LEU A 348 -34.99 3.04 -9.85
N THR A 349 -36.01 2.91 -8.99
CA THR A 349 -37.38 2.53 -9.39
C THR A 349 -38.25 3.73 -9.80
N GLY A 350 -37.72 4.95 -9.74
CA GLY A 350 -38.44 6.18 -10.10
C GLY A 350 -39.37 6.72 -9.00
N GLU A 351 -39.33 6.14 -7.81
CA GLU A 351 -40.13 6.53 -6.65
C GLU A 351 -39.49 7.74 -5.92
N LYS A 352 -39.39 8.87 -6.62
CA LYS A 352 -38.65 10.07 -6.16
C LYS A 352 -39.05 10.56 -4.77
N GLU A 353 -40.34 10.56 -4.47
CA GLU A 353 -40.88 10.98 -3.17
C GLU A 353 -40.32 10.14 -2.03
N LYS A 354 -40.38 8.81 -2.17
CA LYS A 354 -39.85 7.88 -1.18
C LYS A 354 -38.33 7.95 -1.09
N ALA A 355 -37.65 8.20 -2.21
CA ALA A 355 -36.21 8.35 -2.23
C ALA A 355 -35.77 9.56 -1.38
N ILE A 356 -36.40 10.72 -1.57
CA ILE A 356 -36.09 11.95 -0.80
C ILE A 356 -36.45 11.76 0.68
N GLU A 357 -37.59 11.13 0.99
CA GLU A 357 -37.96 10.79 2.36
C GLU A 357 -36.91 9.88 3.02
N ALA A 358 -36.44 8.86 2.30
CA ALA A 358 -35.40 7.96 2.78
C ALA A 358 -34.05 8.68 2.99
N VAL A 359 -33.69 9.67 2.16
CA VAL A 359 -32.52 10.54 2.40
C VAL A 359 -32.67 11.28 3.73
N GLY A 360 -33.83 11.90 4.00
CA GLY A 360 -34.09 12.58 5.26
C GLY A 360 -33.95 11.63 6.46
N ARG A 361 -34.60 10.46 6.39
CA ARG A 361 -34.50 9.42 7.44
C ARG A 361 -33.08 8.90 7.64
N ALA A 362 -32.27 8.83 6.59
CA ALA A 362 -30.87 8.43 6.69
C ALA A 362 -30.06 9.48 7.47
N ILE A 363 -30.25 10.77 7.17
CA ILE A 363 -29.60 11.89 7.86
C ILE A 363 -30.01 11.95 9.33
N ASP A 364 -31.31 11.84 9.62
CA ASP A 364 -31.84 11.83 10.99
C ASP A 364 -31.30 10.64 11.80
N ALA A 365 -31.06 9.50 11.15
CA ALA A 365 -30.44 8.32 11.74
C ALA A 365 -28.90 8.36 11.75
N GLY A 366 -28.28 9.53 11.50
CA GLY A 366 -26.85 9.77 11.67
C GLY A 366 -25.97 9.50 10.44
N PHE A 367 -26.54 9.18 9.28
CA PHE A 367 -25.77 9.01 8.04
C PHE A 367 -25.42 10.39 7.45
N ARG A 368 -24.27 10.94 7.85
CA ARG A 368 -23.82 12.31 7.51
C ARG A 368 -22.72 12.36 6.43
N SER A 369 -22.80 11.50 5.41
CA SER A 369 -21.87 11.56 4.28
C SER A 369 -22.47 12.32 3.10
N LYS A 370 -22.29 13.65 3.10
CA LYS A 370 -22.76 14.52 2.00
C LYS A 370 -22.21 14.10 0.64
N GLY A 371 -20.91 13.78 0.58
CA GLY A 371 -20.26 13.32 -0.64
C GLY A 371 -20.85 12.03 -1.20
N ASN A 372 -21.37 11.12 -0.36
CA ASN A 372 -22.06 9.93 -0.85
C ASN A 372 -23.38 10.30 -1.51
N PHE A 373 -24.20 11.16 -0.89
CA PHE A 373 -25.48 11.57 -1.48
C PHE A 373 -25.31 12.33 -2.81
N GLU A 374 -24.36 13.24 -2.88
CA GLU A 374 -24.10 14.05 -4.09
C GLU A 374 -23.35 13.26 -5.17
N GLY A 375 -22.56 12.25 -4.79
CA GLY A 375 -21.71 11.47 -5.67
C GLY A 375 -22.36 10.19 -6.22
N ASP A 376 -23.26 9.54 -5.48
CA ASP A 376 -23.77 8.20 -5.81
C ASP A 376 -24.68 8.21 -7.07
N PRO A 377 -24.28 7.54 -8.16
CA PRO A 377 -25.02 7.55 -9.43
C PRO A 377 -26.47 7.09 -9.30
N ASP A 378 -26.80 6.25 -8.32
CA ASP A 378 -28.15 5.74 -8.10
C ASP A 378 -29.12 6.86 -7.69
N LEU A 379 -28.62 7.91 -7.04
CA LEU A 379 -29.40 9.07 -6.60
C LEU A 379 -29.50 10.18 -7.65
N LYS A 380 -28.91 10.01 -8.85
CA LYS A 380 -28.87 11.04 -9.90
C LYS A 380 -30.26 11.59 -10.24
N SER A 381 -31.30 10.75 -10.20
CA SER A 381 -32.67 11.13 -10.58
C SER A 381 -33.34 12.13 -9.62
N ILE A 382 -32.78 12.34 -8.41
CA ILE A 382 -33.33 13.23 -7.37
C ILE A 382 -32.44 14.43 -7.02
N ARG A 383 -31.19 14.51 -7.51
CA ARG A 383 -30.23 15.56 -7.11
C ARG A 383 -30.66 16.98 -7.43
N GLU A 384 -31.42 17.15 -8.51
CA GLU A 384 -31.93 18.45 -8.95
C GLU A 384 -33.21 18.87 -8.19
N ASP A 385 -33.80 17.97 -7.39
CA ASP A 385 -34.99 18.29 -6.58
C ASP A 385 -34.63 19.27 -5.46
N GLY A 386 -35.43 20.33 -5.32
CA GLY A 386 -35.19 21.37 -4.32
C GLY A 386 -35.15 20.85 -2.88
N ARG A 387 -35.94 19.82 -2.56
CA ARG A 387 -35.98 19.20 -1.22
C ARG A 387 -34.70 18.41 -0.94
N PHE A 388 -34.19 17.70 -1.95
CA PHE A 388 -32.91 17.01 -1.83
C PHE A 388 -31.78 18.02 -1.57
N ARG A 389 -31.72 19.11 -2.35
CA ARG A 389 -30.71 20.17 -2.14
C ARG A 389 -30.81 20.82 -0.76
N GLN A 390 -32.02 20.99 -0.24
CA GLN A 390 -32.22 21.50 1.12
C GLN A 390 -31.67 20.54 2.18
N LEU A 391 -31.90 19.23 2.03
CA LEU A 391 -31.31 18.22 2.90
C LEU A 391 -29.77 18.25 2.82
N MET A 392 -29.18 18.39 1.64
CA MET A 392 -27.73 18.49 1.46
C MET A 392 -27.13 19.77 2.05
N ALA A 393 -27.88 20.87 2.08
CA ALA A 393 -27.46 22.11 2.72
C ALA A 393 -27.44 22.02 4.27
N SER A 394 -28.14 21.03 4.85
CA SER A 394 -28.18 20.78 6.29
C SER A 394 -27.07 19.84 6.80
N LEU A 395 -26.34 19.21 5.86
CA LEU A 395 -25.15 18.41 6.09
C LEU A 395 -23.90 19.27 5.85
#